data_AF-A0A7S0P3M3-F1
#
_entry.id   AF-A0A7S0P3M3-F1
#
_cell.length_a   1.000
_cell.length_b   1.000
_cell.length_c   1.000
_cell.angle_alpha   90.00
_cell.angle_beta   90.00
_cell.angle_gamma   90.00
#
_symmetry.space_group_name_H-M   'P 1'
#
loop_
_entity.id
_entity.type
_entity.pdbx_description
1 polymer ?
#
loop_
_entity_poly.entity_id
_entity_poly.type
_entity_poly.pdbx_seq_one_letter_code
_entity_poly.pdbx_strand_id
1 'polypeptide(L)'
;ENCIDIKQHSTLCSLLPLPMAHAPVVDISALGLTGTASLAEELDKKLLVVLRDGKKIVGVMRSFDQFANIVLEHAFERVIVGKRYADVPLGLYVIRGDNVVLLGQMDDAKDLVTTGSLLTRVPVEEILEAKASAEEEKKLKASLSHHLSKYDVLDLEG
;
A
#
# COMPACT_ATOMS: atom_id res chain seq x y z
N GLU A 1 -36.54 59.89 5.96
CA GLU A 1 -37.62 59.76 4.97
C GLU A 1 -37.00 59.64 3.59
N ASN A 2 -37.11 58.47 2.98
CA ASN A 2 -37.32 58.27 1.53
C ASN A 2 -37.26 56.77 1.24
N CYS A 3 -38.44 56.17 1.35
CA CYS A 3 -38.78 54.86 0.82
C CYS A 3 -38.90 55.00 -0.71
N ILE A 4 -38.15 54.21 -1.46
CA ILE A 4 -38.39 54.03 -2.90
C ILE A 4 -39.14 52.71 -3.06
N ASP A 5 -40.45 52.84 -3.22
CA ASP A 5 -41.35 51.81 -3.73
C ASP A 5 -40.91 51.35 -5.12
N ILE A 6 -40.66 50.04 -5.29
CA ILE A 6 -40.69 49.41 -6.61
C ILE A 6 -41.73 48.31 -6.58
N LYS A 7 -42.76 48.55 -7.40
CA LYS A 7 -43.95 47.75 -7.65
C LYS A 7 -43.67 46.26 -7.82
N GLN A 8 -44.56 45.48 -7.20
CA GLN A 8 -44.83 44.09 -7.55
C GLN A 8 -45.08 43.95 -9.06
N HIS A 9 -44.38 43.02 -9.69
CA HIS A 9 -44.90 42.32 -10.86
C HIS A 9 -44.74 40.82 -10.66
N SER A 10 -45.88 40.23 -10.32
CA SER A 10 -46.16 38.80 -10.36
C SER A 10 -45.90 38.28 -11.78
N THR A 11 -44.91 37.41 -11.91
CA THR A 11 -44.86 36.42 -12.98
C THR A 11 -44.57 35.08 -12.32
N LEU A 12 -45.59 34.24 -12.26
CA LEU A 12 -45.52 32.84 -11.82
C LEU A 12 -44.49 32.10 -12.69
N CYS A 13 -43.25 32.00 -12.19
CA CYS A 13 -42.26 31.08 -12.72
C CYS A 13 -42.58 29.71 -12.11
N SER A 14 -43.27 28.88 -12.89
CA SER A 14 -43.55 27.49 -12.55
C SER A 14 -42.25 26.76 -12.23
N LEU A 15 -42.07 26.39 -10.96
CA LEU A 15 -41.02 25.48 -10.49
C LEU A 15 -41.30 24.10 -11.08
N LEU A 16 -40.74 23.81 -12.26
CA LEU A 16 -40.52 22.44 -12.68
C LEU A 16 -39.25 21.94 -11.96
N PRO A 17 -39.29 20.82 -11.23
CA PRO A 17 -38.08 20.23 -10.69
C PRO A 17 -37.20 19.77 -11.85
N LEU A 18 -36.03 20.40 -12.00
CA LEU A 18 -34.98 19.90 -12.87
C LEU A 18 -34.59 18.50 -12.38
N PRO A 19 -34.62 17.45 -13.23
CA PRO A 19 -34.12 16.16 -12.82
C PRO A 19 -32.63 16.35 -12.50
N MET A 20 -32.25 16.03 -11.27
CA MET A 20 -30.86 15.89 -10.88
C MET A 20 -30.29 14.76 -11.74
N ALA A 21 -29.64 15.14 -12.84
CA ALA A 21 -28.84 14.25 -13.64
C ALA A 21 -27.84 13.61 -12.69
N HIS A 22 -28.07 12.34 -12.37
CA HIS A 22 -27.07 11.53 -11.72
C HIS A 22 -25.90 11.55 -12.70
N ALA A 23 -24.79 12.18 -12.30
CA ALA A 23 -23.55 12.09 -13.06
C ALA A 23 -23.31 10.60 -13.33
N PRO A 24 -22.99 10.19 -14.57
CA PRO A 24 -22.70 8.80 -14.85
C PRO A 24 -21.55 8.41 -13.93
N VAL A 25 -21.82 7.53 -12.97
CA VAL A 25 -20.76 6.89 -12.18
C VAL A 25 -20.05 5.99 -13.18
N VAL A 26 -18.89 6.44 -13.65
CA VAL A 26 -18.08 5.68 -14.60
C VAL A 26 -17.57 4.45 -13.85
N ASP A 27 -17.95 3.26 -14.33
CA ASP A 27 -17.41 2.02 -13.82
C ASP A 27 -15.96 1.87 -14.30
N ILE A 28 -15.02 2.21 -13.41
CA ILE A 28 -13.59 2.15 -13.67
C ILE A 28 -13.14 0.74 -14.06
N SER A 29 -13.79 -0.30 -13.53
CA SER A 29 -13.44 -1.70 -13.81
C SER A 29 -13.78 -2.13 -15.25
N ALA A 30 -14.69 -1.41 -15.91
CA ALA A 30 -15.08 -1.65 -17.29
C ALA A 30 -14.15 -0.96 -18.33
N LEU A 31 -13.21 -0.13 -17.88
CA LEU A 31 -12.35 0.67 -18.76
C LEU A 31 -11.10 -0.05 -19.25
N GLY A 32 -10.79 -1.25 -18.75
CA GLY A 32 -9.63 -2.03 -19.18
C GLY A 32 -8.30 -1.27 -19.01
N LEU A 33 -8.16 -0.60 -17.88
CA LEU A 33 -7.03 0.30 -17.61
C LEU A 33 -5.72 -0.50 -17.58
N THR A 34 -4.67 0.09 -18.15
CA THR A 34 -3.34 -0.53 -18.22
C THR A 34 -2.30 0.30 -17.48
N GLY A 35 -1.20 -0.34 -17.09
CA GLY A 35 -0.11 0.33 -16.38
C GLY A 35 -0.57 0.89 -15.04
N THR A 36 -0.23 2.15 -14.76
CA THR A 36 -0.57 2.77 -13.47
C THR A 36 -2.05 3.13 -13.33
N ALA A 37 -2.80 3.19 -14.44
CA ALA A 37 -4.22 3.48 -14.38
C ALA A 37 -5.04 2.35 -13.75
N SER A 38 -4.54 1.10 -13.78
CA SER A 38 -5.22 -0.02 -13.09
C SER A 38 -5.22 0.13 -11.57
N LEU A 39 -4.31 0.94 -10.99
CA LEU A 39 -4.33 1.22 -9.55
C LEU A 39 -5.57 2.02 -9.12
N ALA A 40 -6.29 2.64 -10.07
CA ALA A 40 -7.55 3.32 -9.77
C ALA A 40 -8.60 2.36 -9.18
N GLU A 41 -8.58 1.09 -9.59
CA GLU A 41 -9.46 0.05 -9.05
C GLU A 41 -9.09 -0.33 -7.61
N GLU A 42 -7.87 -0.03 -7.17
CA GLU A 42 -7.33 -0.40 -5.87
C GLU A 42 -7.49 0.69 -4.79
N LEU A 43 -8.06 1.84 -5.14
CA LEU A 43 -8.39 2.90 -4.20
C LEU A 43 -9.38 2.43 -3.12
N ASP A 44 -9.15 2.91 -1.91
CA ASP A 44 -9.92 2.61 -0.68
C ASP A 44 -9.98 1.11 -0.31
N LYS A 45 -9.17 0.28 -0.96
CA LYS A 45 -9.00 -1.13 -0.60
C LYS A 45 -7.77 -1.32 0.27
N LYS A 46 -7.81 -2.38 1.07
CA LYS A 46 -6.67 -2.83 1.87
C LYS A 46 -5.72 -3.61 0.97
N LEU A 47 -4.46 -3.18 0.93
CA LEU A 47 -3.44 -3.76 0.06
C LEU A 47 -2.26 -4.26 0.87
N LEU A 48 -1.64 -5.33 0.38
CA LEU A 48 -0.28 -5.72 0.73
C LEU A 48 0.67 -5.18 -0.34
N VAL A 49 1.66 -4.40 0.07
CA VAL A 49 2.70 -3.83 -0.78
C VAL A 49 4.04 -4.42 -0.37
N VAL A 50 4.76 -4.99 -1.34
CA VAL A 50 6.12 -5.50 -1.14
C VAL A 50 7.11 -4.52 -1.73
N LEU A 51 8.06 -4.10 -0.91
CA LEU A 51 9.09 -3.13 -1.28
C LEU A 51 10.40 -3.82 -1.69
N ARG A 52 11.27 -3.08 -2.38
CA ARG A 52 12.60 -3.54 -2.81
C ARG A 52 13.53 -3.95 -1.66
N ASP A 53 13.37 -3.34 -0.49
CA ASP A 53 14.12 -3.71 0.72
C ASP A 53 13.57 -4.97 1.41
N GLY A 54 12.55 -5.62 0.81
CA GLY A 54 11.92 -6.84 1.31
C GLY A 54 10.85 -6.60 2.39
N LYS A 55 10.53 -5.34 2.71
CA LYS A 55 9.46 -5.02 3.64
C LYS A 55 8.10 -5.35 3.04
N LYS A 56 7.19 -5.79 3.91
CA LYS A 56 5.79 -6.06 3.60
C LYS A 56 4.95 -5.04 4.35
N ILE A 57 4.42 -4.07 3.63
CA ILE A 57 3.58 -3.01 4.20
C ILE A 57 2.13 -3.32 3.85
N VAL A 58 1.27 -3.33 4.86
CA VAL A 58 -0.17 -3.49 4.66
C VAL A 58 -0.86 -2.20 5.08
N GLY A 59 -1.84 -1.73 4.30
CA GLY A 59 -2.62 -0.54 4.64
C GLY A 59 -3.75 -0.29 3.65
N VAL A 60 -4.56 0.72 3.89
CA VAL A 60 -5.64 1.13 2.98
C VAL A 60 -5.11 2.18 2.02
N MET A 61 -5.19 1.94 0.71
CA MET A 61 -4.72 2.89 -0.31
C MET A 61 -5.67 4.08 -0.40
N ARG A 62 -5.17 5.29 -0.13
CA ARG A 62 -5.96 6.54 -0.20
C ARG A 62 -5.70 7.37 -1.44
N SER A 63 -4.48 7.31 -1.95
CA SER A 63 -4.13 7.99 -3.19
C SER A 63 -2.94 7.32 -3.85
N PHE A 64 -2.86 7.49 -5.15
CA PHE A 64 -1.69 7.15 -5.95
C PHE A 64 -1.44 8.24 -7.00
N ASP A 65 -0.29 8.20 -7.66
CA ASP A 65 0.00 9.03 -8.82
C ASP A 65 0.44 8.20 -10.05
N GLN A 66 0.68 8.88 -11.17
CA GLN A 66 1.11 8.25 -12.41
C GLN A 66 2.48 7.53 -12.33
N PHE A 67 3.26 7.80 -11.28
CA PHE A 67 4.54 7.15 -10.98
C PHE A 67 4.39 6.03 -9.95
N ALA A 68 3.15 5.68 -9.58
CA ALA A 68 2.82 4.73 -8.53
C ALA A 68 3.37 5.10 -7.15
N ASN A 69 3.57 6.40 -6.85
CA ASN A 69 3.74 6.82 -5.45
C ASN A 69 2.40 6.61 -4.74
N ILE A 70 2.41 5.93 -3.59
CA ILE A 70 1.18 5.46 -2.91
C ILE A 70 1.13 6.03 -1.50
N VAL A 71 -0.05 6.48 -1.08
CA VAL A 71 -0.33 6.84 0.31
C VAL A 71 -1.22 5.76 0.93
N LEU A 72 -0.74 5.17 2.01
CA LEU A 72 -1.45 4.17 2.80
C LEU A 72 -1.89 4.76 4.14
N GLU A 73 -3.14 4.56 4.50
CA GLU A 73 -3.68 4.83 5.84
C GLU A 73 -3.72 3.55 6.68
N HIS A 74 -3.62 3.69 8.01
CA HIS A 74 -3.60 2.58 8.98
C HIS A 74 -2.55 1.51 8.62
N ALA A 75 -1.42 1.97 8.08
CA ALA A 75 -0.38 1.11 7.61
C ALA A 75 0.34 0.43 8.77
N PHE A 76 0.78 -0.81 8.54
CA PHE A 76 1.67 -1.55 9.41
C PHE A 76 2.68 -2.36 8.59
N GLU A 77 3.89 -2.54 9.11
CA GLU A 77 4.88 -3.46 8.56
C GLU A 77 4.64 -4.86 9.14
N ARG A 78 4.40 -5.85 8.28
CA ARG A 78 4.35 -7.26 8.67
C ARG A 78 5.76 -7.87 8.61
N VAL A 79 6.38 -8.00 9.77
CA VAL A 79 7.69 -8.63 9.90
C VAL A 79 7.51 -10.14 10.05
N ILE A 80 8.19 -10.92 9.22
CA ILE A 80 8.14 -12.40 9.25
C ILE A 80 9.56 -12.92 9.38
N VAL A 81 9.81 -13.70 10.44
CA VAL A 81 11.12 -14.33 10.71
C VAL A 81 10.88 -15.81 10.99
N GLY A 82 11.36 -16.68 10.09
CA GLY A 82 11.09 -18.11 10.16
C GLY A 82 9.58 -18.40 10.08
N LYS A 83 9.02 -19.01 11.13
CA LYS A 83 7.59 -19.32 11.27
C LYS A 83 6.83 -18.32 12.16
N ARG A 84 7.46 -17.20 12.54
CA ARG A 84 6.86 -16.19 13.43
C ARG A 84 6.60 -14.90 12.67
N TYR A 85 5.56 -14.17 13.09
CA TYR A 85 5.26 -12.86 12.53
C TYR A 85 4.73 -11.88 13.57
N ALA A 86 4.92 -10.58 13.33
CA ALA A 86 4.19 -9.53 14.02
C ALA A 86 3.92 -8.34 13.09
N ASP A 87 2.92 -7.55 13.45
CA ASP A 87 2.48 -6.37 12.72
C ASP A 87 2.91 -5.11 13.50
N VAL A 88 3.83 -4.34 12.93
CA VAL A 88 4.40 -3.12 13.53
C VAL A 88 3.66 -1.90 12.99
N PRO A 89 2.95 -1.11 13.82
CA PRO A 89 2.14 0.00 13.35
C PRO A 89 3.02 1.14 12.78
N LEU A 90 2.60 1.68 11.64
CA LEU A 90 3.23 2.83 10.97
C LEU A 90 2.29 4.04 10.90
N GLY A 91 0.97 3.82 10.78
CA GLY A 91 -0.02 4.89 10.68
C GLY A 91 -0.19 5.38 9.24
N LEU A 92 0.03 6.67 8.99
CA LEU A 92 0.02 7.22 7.63
C LEU A 92 1.39 6.99 7.00
N TYR A 93 1.44 6.28 5.87
CA TYR A 93 2.69 5.87 5.25
C TYR A 93 2.72 6.19 3.76
N VAL A 94 3.77 6.90 3.32
CA VAL A 94 3.96 7.28 1.92
C VAL A 94 5.07 6.45 1.31
N ILE A 95 4.76 5.77 0.21
CA ILE A 95 5.68 4.90 -0.52
C ILE A 95 6.03 5.58 -1.84
N ARG A 96 7.33 5.70 -2.12
CA ARG A 96 7.81 6.12 -3.43
C ARG A 96 7.65 4.97 -4.42
N GLY A 97 7.05 5.23 -5.58
CA GLY A 97 6.58 4.21 -6.51
C GLY A 97 7.67 3.37 -7.15
N ASP A 98 8.88 3.91 -7.26
CA ASP A 98 10.02 3.10 -7.69
C ASP A 98 10.31 1.99 -6.67
N ASN A 99 10.15 2.22 -5.36
CA ASN A 99 10.42 1.21 -4.33
C ASN A 99 9.40 0.07 -4.29
N VAL A 100 8.28 0.19 -4.99
CA VAL A 100 7.24 -0.84 -5.08
C VAL A 100 7.69 -1.95 -6.02
N VAL A 101 7.71 -3.18 -5.53
CA VAL A 101 7.98 -4.38 -6.35
C VAL A 101 6.67 -4.95 -6.87
N LEU A 102 5.73 -5.15 -5.95
CA LEU A 102 4.37 -5.61 -6.24
C LEU A 102 3.40 -5.11 -5.18
N LEU A 103 2.13 -5.07 -5.54
CA LEU A 103 1.03 -4.79 -4.65
C LEU A 103 -0.16 -5.67 -5.02
N GLY A 104 -1.01 -5.99 -4.05
CA GLY A 104 -2.23 -6.74 -4.29
C GLY A 104 -3.24 -6.54 -3.19
N GLN A 105 -4.52 -6.63 -3.55
CA GLN A 105 -5.61 -6.54 -2.59
C GLN A 105 -5.51 -7.66 -1.54
N MET A 106 -5.63 -7.27 -0.28
CA MET A 106 -5.60 -8.18 0.85
C MET A 106 -7.01 -8.39 1.40
N ASP A 107 -7.42 -9.65 1.47
CA ASP A 107 -8.68 -10.10 2.05
C ASP A 107 -8.41 -10.63 3.47
N ASP A 108 -9.00 -9.99 4.47
CA ASP A 108 -8.75 -10.30 5.88
C ASP A 108 -9.19 -11.71 6.28
N ALA A 109 -10.25 -12.25 5.66
CA ALA A 109 -10.71 -13.61 5.95
C ALA A 109 -9.72 -14.65 5.40
N LYS A 110 -9.19 -14.42 4.20
CA LYS A 110 -8.19 -15.30 3.59
C LYS A 110 -6.85 -15.20 4.31
N ASP A 111 -6.43 -13.99 4.68
CA ASP A 111 -5.20 -13.76 5.42
C ASP A 111 -5.23 -14.52 6.76
N LEU A 112 -6.33 -14.47 7.50
CA LEU A 112 -6.46 -15.17 8.77
C LEU A 112 -6.26 -16.69 8.63
N VAL A 113 -6.83 -17.29 7.58
CA VAL A 113 -6.71 -18.74 7.32
C VAL A 113 -5.29 -19.10 6.88
N THR A 114 -4.72 -18.37 5.91
CA THR A 114 -3.42 -18.69 5.34
C THR A 114 -2.29 -18.36 6.32
N THR A 115 -2.27 -17.16 6.87
CA THR A 115 -1.24 -16.73 7.83
C THR A 115 -1.39 -17.49 9.14
N GLY A 116 -2.61 -17.67 9.65
CA GLY A 116 -2.84 -18.38 10.93
C GLY A 116 -2.49 -19.87 10.90
N SER A 117 -2.55 -20.52 9.74
CA SER A 117 -2.15 -21.93 9.61
C SER A 117 -0.64 -22.14 9.44
N LEU A 118 0.06 -21.15 8.87
CA LEU A 118 1.48 -21.27 8.53
C LEU A 118 2.42 -20.56 9.53
N LEU A 119 1.94 -19.52 10.19
CA LEU A 119 2.74 -18.61 11.00
C LEU A 119 2.14 -18.40 12.38
N THR A 120 3.02 -18.21 13.37
CA THR A 120 2.65 -17.92 14.75
C THR A 120 2.84 -16.43 15.04
N ARG A 121 1.79 -15.77 15.54
CA ARG A 121 1.87 -14.36 15.94
C ARG A 121 2.65 -14.22 17.25
N VAL A 122 3.60 -13.29 17.27
CA VAL A 122 4.43 -12.98 18.45
C VAL A 122 4.33 -11.49 18.79
N PRO A 123 4.71 -11.05 20.02
CA PRO A 123 4.82 -9.64 20.34
C PRO A 123 5.85 -8.93 19.44
N VAL A 124 5.68 -7.61 19.29
CA VAL A 124 6.49 -6.79 18.38
C VAL A 124 7.96 -6.77 18.81
N GLU A 125 8.22 -6.73 20.11
CA GLU A 125 9.56 -6.71 20.67
C GLU A 125 10.34 -7.97 20.27
N GLU A 126 9.73 -9.15 20.41
CA GLU A 126 10.36 -10.43 20.07
C GLU A 126 10.68 -10.53 18.58
N ILE A 127 9.79 -10.09 17.68
CA ILE A 127 10.06 -10.18 16.24
C ILE A 127 11.16 -9.23 15.79
N LEU A 128 11.29 -8.06 16.42
CA LEU A 128 12.30 -7.08 16.09
C LEU A 128 13.70 -7.57 16.47
N GLU A 129 13.84 -8.19 17.64
CA GLU A 129 15.08 -8.87 18.06
C GLU A 129 15.43 -10.03 17.13
N ALA A 130 14.43 -10.85 16.75
CA ALA A 130 14.62 -11.95 15.81
C ALA A 130 15.02 -11.45 14.40
N LYS A 131 14.49 -10.31 13.96
CA LYS A 131 14.86 -9.67 12.68
C LYS A 131 16.30 -9.16 12.73
N ALA A 132 16.68 -8.47 13.81
CA ALA A 132 18.03 -7.91 13.97
C ALA A 132 19.11 -9.00 13.95
N SER A 133 18.92 -10.08 14.71
CA SER A 133 19.84 -11.22 14.71
C SER A 133 19.94 -11.91 13.34
N ALA A 134 18.82 -12.11 12.66
CA ALA A 134 18.81 -12.69 11.31
C ALA A 134 19.51 -11.79 10.27
N GLU A 135 19.42 -10.47 10.39
CA GLU A 135 20.14 -9.52 9.54
C GLU A 135 21.65 -9.52 9.81
N GLU A 136 22.06 -9.62 11.07
CA GLU A 136 23.47 -9.70 11.46
C GLU A 136 24.12 -10.98 10.92
N GLU A 137 23.46 -12.13 11.07
CA GLU A 137 23.94 -13.39 10.50
C GLU A 137 24.07 -13.32 8.97
N LYS A 138 23.12 -12.68 8.28
CA LYS A 138 23.19 -12.47 6.83
C LYS A 138 24.38 -11.60 6.44
N LYS A 139 24.65 -10.53 7.19
CA LYS A 139 25.81 -9.66 6.95
C LYS A 139 27.13 -10.43 7.12
N LEU A 140 27.24 -11.25 8.17
CA LEU A 140 28.41 -12.09 8.40
C LEU A 140 28.60 -13.12 7.27
N LYS A 141 27.54 -13.82 6.86
CA LYS A 141 27.58 -14.78 5.76
C LYS A 141 27.92 -14.12 4.42
N ALA A 142 27.37 -12.94 4.14
CA ALA A 142 27.68 -12.18 2.93
C ALA A 142 29.15 -11.73 2.91
N SER A 143 29.68 -11.26 4.04
CA SER A 143 31.09 -10.88 4.17
C SER A 143 32.02 -12.08 3.99
N LEU A 144 31.71 -13.23 4.62
CA LEU A 144 32.46 -14.47 4.47
C LEU A 144 32.46 -14.96 3.02
N SER A 145 31.29 -14.96 2.37
CA SER A 145 31.16 -15.37 0.97
C SER A 145 32.00 -14.49 0.04
N HIS A 146 31.96 -13.17 0.22
CA HIS A 146 32.80 -12.24 -0.53
C HIS A 146 34.30 -12.44 -0.25
N HIS A 147 34.66 -12.86 0.96
CA HIS A 147 36.05 -13.17 1.31
C HIS A 147 36.52 -14.46 0.62
N LEU A 148 35.72 -15.54 0.65
CA LEU A 148 36.05 -16.82 0.03
C LEU A 148 36.16 -16.72 -1.50
N SER A 149 35.28 -15.95 -2.14
CA SER A 149 35.35 -15.74 -3.60
C SER A 149 36.64 -15.06 -4.06
N LYS A 150 37.40 -14.41 -3.17
CA LYS A 150 38.73 -13.87 -3.51
C LYS A 150 39.82 -14.93 -3.51
N TYR A 151 39.68 -15.98 -2.71
CA TYR A 151 40.65 -17.08 -2.66
C TYR A 151 40.48 -18.02 -3.84
N ASP A 152 39.25 -18.32 -4.25
CA ASP A 152 38.97 -19.17 -5.42
C ASP A 152 39.51 -18.60 -6.76
N VAL A 153 39.73 -17.28 -6.84
CA VAL A 153 40.31 -16.63 -8.03
C VAL A 153 41.84 -16.82 -8.10
N LEU A 154 42.51 -17.07 -6.97
CA LEU A 154 43.97 -17.16 -6.91
C LEU A 154 44.52 -18.56 -7.24
N ASP A 155 43.65 -19.58 -7.32
CA ASP A 155 44.05 -20.97 -7.56
C ASP A 155 43.97 -21.39 -9.05
N LEU A 156 43.66 -20.46 -9.98
CA LEU A 156 43.60 -20.73 -11.43
C LEU A 156 44.74 -20.12 -12.26
N GLU A 157 45.71 -19.45 -11.62
CA GLU A 157 46.91 -18.91 -12.28
C GLU A 157 48.21 -19.67 -11.92
N GLY A 158 48.10 -20.93 -11.48
CA GLY A 158 49.24 -21.79 -11.10
C GLY A 158 49.48 -22.97 -12.04
#